data_AF-A0A662DHI2-F1
#
_entry.id   AF-A0A662DHI2-F1
#
_cell.length_a   1.000
_cell.length_b   1.000
_cell.length_c   1.000
_cell.angle_alpha   90.00
_cell.angle_beta   90.00
_cell.angle_gamma   90.00
#
_symmetry.space_group_name_H-M   'P 1'
#
loop_
_entity.id
_entity.type
_entity.pdbx_description
1 polymer ?
#
loop_
_entity_poly.entity_id
_entity_poly.type
_entity_poly.pdbx_seq_one_letter_code
_entity_poly.pdbx_strand_id
1 'polypeptide(L)'
;MKARLTIALWMRILFIFILSLFICQPLQAEKIVSLFTTPRASKVGDTLTVIISEFSTASQTAKTDFGKSTETKGKVSLPSSDLSGGWNYSTDYEGSGSTQRKGTLVAKVTVEVVEVLSNGNLRVKGGKRVRINQEEQVIYLEGIVRPQDIGENNTISSVKIAQATIRYEGKGPVNEGRRPGLISRLFNWLGIF
;
A
#
# COMPACT_ATOMS: atom_id res chain seq x y z
N MET A 1 51.07 62.73 -10.40
CA MET A 1 50.40 62.03 -11.52
C MET A 1 50.56 60.50 -11.50
N LYS A 2 51.68 59.91 -11.04
CA LYS A 2 51.92 58.45 -11.08
C LYS A 2 50.91 57.58 -10.30
N ALA A 3 50.44 58.02 -9.12
CA ALA A 3 49.51 57.23 -8.28
C ALA A 3 48.09 57.07 -8.86
N ARG A 4 47.61 58.03 -9.66
CA ARG A 4 46.29 57.91 -10.32
C ARG A 4 46.28 56.88 -11.44
N LEU A 5 47.43 56.68 -12.08
CA LEU A 5 47.58 55.72 -13.19
C LEU A 5 47.63 54.27 -12.68
N THR A 6 48.29 54.02 -11.55
CA THR A 6 48.39 52.68 -10.95
C THR A 6 47.06 52.19 -10.40
N ILE A 7 46.26 53.07 -9.79
CA ILE A 7 44.92 52.74 -9.26
C ILE A 7 43.96 52.41 -10.40
N ALA A 8 43.98 53.18 -11.50
CA ALA A 8 43.15 52.91 -12.67
C ALA A 8 43.49 51.56 -13.35
N LEU A 9 44.78 51.20 -13.37
CA LEU A 9 45.24 49.91 -13.91
C LEU A 9 44.72 48.74 -13.07
N TRP A 10 44.82 48.83 -11.74
CA TRP A 10 44.32 47.81 -10.83
C TRP A 10 42.80 47.67 -10.85
N MET A 11 42.06 48.78 -10.99
CA MET A 11 40.60 48.73 -11.16
C MET A 11 40.18 48.01 -12.44
N ARG A 12 40.92 48.20 -13.54
CA ARG A 12 40.65 47.49 -14.81
C ARG A 12 40.92 45.99 -14.69
N ILE A 13 42.01 45.60 -14.02
CA ILE A 13 42.33 44.19 -13.76
C ILE A 13 41.26 43.53 -12.88
N LEU A 14 40.85 44.22 -11.81
CA LEU A 14 39.78 43.74 -10.92
C LEU A 14 38.45 43.60 -11.66
N PHE A 15 38.12 44.56 -12.54
CA PHE A 15 36.90 44.52 -13.35
C PHE A 15 36.89 43.35 -14.33
N ILE A 16 38.02 43.07 -15.00
CA ILE A 16 38.17 41.90 -15.89
C ILE A 16 38.04 40.59 -15.11
N PHE A 17 38.59 40.54 -13.89
CA PHE A 17 38.50 39.36 -13.03
C PHE A 17 37.05 39.09 -12.59
N ILE A 18 36.32 40.12 -12.16
CA ILE A 18 34.90 40.03 -11.80
C ILE A 18 34.04 39.65 -13.02
N LEU A 19 34.37 40.17 -14.21
CA LEU A 19 33.65 39.84 -15.44
C LEU A 19 33.84 38.36 -15.83
N SER A 20 35.02 37.77 -15.60
CA SER A 20 35.27 36.34 -15.84
C SER A 20 34.47 35.41 -14.92
N LEU A 21 34.21 35.85 -13.67
CA LEU A 21 33.36 35.12 -12.73
C LEU A 21 31.87 35.15 -13.14
N PHE A 22 31.44 36.21 -13.83
CA PHE A 22 30.08 36.31 -14.37
C PHE A 22 29.86 35.48 -15.65
N ILE A 23 30.90 35.30 -16.47
CA ILE A 23 30.83 34.51 -17.71
C ILE A 23 30.96 33.01 -17.42
N CYS A 24 31.50 32.62 -16.26
CA CYS A 24 31.48 31.25 -15.78
C CYS A 24 30.08 30.90 -15.23
N GLN A 25 29.08 30.88 -16.10
CA GLN A 25 27.87 30.12 -15.82
C GLN A 25 28.24 28.64 -15.71
N PRO A 26 27.65 27.87 -14.78
CA PRO A 26 27.81 26.43 -14.81
C PRO A 26 27.28 25.95 -16.17
N LEU A 27 28.18 25.42 -16.99
CA LEU A 27 27.87 24.75 -18.26
C LEU A 27 26.80 23.71 -17.98
N GLN A 28 25.53 24.03 -18.24
CA GLN A 28 24.47 23.04 -18.13
C GLN A 28 24.74 22.03 -19.24
N ALA A 29 25.21 20.84 -18.85
CA ALA A 29 25.43 19.75 -19.77
C ALA A 29 24.15 19.52 -20.57
N GLU A 30 24.17 19.88 -21.86
CA GLU A 30 23.05 19.59 -22.74
C GLU A 30 22.84 18.09 -22.77
N LYS A 31 21.63 17.67 -22.38
CA LYS A 31 21.22 16.27 -22.31
C LYS A 31 21.15 15.75 -23.75
N ILE A 32 22.13 14.96 -24.16
CA ILE A 32 22.14 14.28 -25.46
C ILE A 32 20.94 13.32 -25.47
N VAL A 33 19.85 13.71 -26.12
CA VAL A 33 18.72 12.82 -26.37
C VAL A 33 19.16 11.86 -27.48
N SER A 34 19.37 10.60 -27.12
CA SER A 34 19.76 9.58 -28.10
C SER A 34 18.64 9.43 -29.15
N LEU A 35 18.97 9.74 -30.41
CA LEU A 35 18.06 9.64 -31.56
C LEU A 35 17.60 8.20 -31.83
N PHE A 36 18.30 7.20 -31.27
CA PHE A 36 18.02 5.77 -31.47
C PHE A 36 17.34 5.11 -30.27
N THR A 37 17.06 5.86 -29.18
CA THR A 37 16.39 5.29 -28.01
C THR A 37 15.11 6.05 -27.72
N THR A 38 14.00 5.32 -27.51
CA THR A 38 12.76 5.94 -27.07
C THR A 38 12.96 6.46 -25.64
N PRO A 39 12.65 7.74 -25.37
CA PRO A 39 12.84 8.31 -24.05
C PRO A 39 11.86 7.65 -23.07
N ARG A 40 12.41 6.88 -22.13
CA ARG A 40 11.67 6.29 -21.00
C ARG A 40 11.89 7.11 -19.73
N ALA A 41 10.91 7.07 -18.83
CA ALA A 41 11.03 7.63 -17.50
C ALA A 41 12.29 7.06 -16.81
N SER A 42 13.21 7.94 -16.43
CA SER A 42 14.53 7.61 -15.88
C SER A 42 15.06 8.64 -14.89
N LYS A 43 14.43 9.81 -14.81
CA LYS A 43 14.82 10.91 -13.92
C LYS A 43 13.73 11.19 -12.90
N VAL A 44 14.15 11.80 -11.80
CA VAL A 44 13.21 12.38 -10.82
C VAL A 44 12.33 13.40 -11.53
N GLY A 45 11.02 13.33 -11.27
CA GLY A 45 10.00 14.16 -11.93
C GLY A 45 9.40 13.55 -13.20
N ASP A 46 9.96 12.45 -13.73
CA ASP A 46 9.33 11.76 -14.86
C ASP A 46 8.05 11.04 -14.40
N THR A 47 7.02 11.05 -15.24
CA THR A 47 5.75 10.35 -14.97
C THR A 47 5.64 9.05 -15.76
N LEU A 48 5.04 8.04 -15.14
CA LEU A 48 4.73 6.76 -15.76
C LEU A 48 3.30 6.33 -15.42
N THR A 49 2.68 5.59 -16.35
CA THR A 49 1.33 5.04 -16.17
C THR A 49 1.42 3.61 -15.69
N VAL A 50 0.92 3.34 -14.50
CA VAL A 50 0.81 2.00 -13.94
C VAL A 50 -0.56 1.41 -14.26
N ILE A 51 -0.56 0.22 -14.83
CA ILE A 51 -1.74 -0.61 -15.04
C ILE A 51 -1.82 -1.58 -13.87
N ILE A 52 -2.79 -1.34 -12.99
CA ILE A 52 -3.06 -2.13 -11.80
C ILE A 52 -4.02 -3.26 -12.17
N SER A 53 -3.63 -4.49 -11.88
CA SER A 53 -4.46 -5.70 -12.07
C SER A 53 -4.25 -6.63 -10.89
N GLU A 54 -4.97 -6.38 -9.79
CA GLU A 54 -4.86 -7.15 -8.55
C GLU A 54 -6.08 -8.03 -8.33
N PHE A 55 -5.82 -9.30 -8.02
CA PHE A 55 -6.83 -10.28 -7.64
C PHE A 55 -6.50 -10.79 -6.25
N SER A 56 -7.33 -10.46 -5.26
CA SER A 56 -7.16 -10.92 -3.88
C SER A 56 -8.28 -11.89 -3.53
N THR A 57 -7.91 -13.14 -3.24
CA THR A 57 -8.81 -14.15 -2.67
C THR A 57 -8.29 -14.52 -1.30
N ALA A 58 -8.95 -14.03 -0.25
CA ALA A 58 -8.64 -14.38 1.13
C ALA A 58 -9.71 -15.35 1.65
N SER A 59 -9.36 -16.63 1.79
CA SER A 59 -10.19 -17.64 2.44
C SER A 59 -9.70 -17.84 3.88
N GLN A 60 -10.52 -17.47 4.85
CA GLN A 60 -10.26 -17.75 6.26
C GLN A 60 -11.24 -18.83 6.72
N THR A 61 -10.72 -20.02 6.97
CA THR A 61 -11.47 -21.12 7.58
C THR A 61 -11.15 -21.13 9.07
N ALA A 62 -12.14 -20.86 9.91
CA ALA A 62 -12.06 -21.01 11.36
C ALA A 62 -12.79 -22.30 11.74
N LYS A 63 -12.03 -23.36 12.03
CA LYS A 63 -12.57 -24.56 12.67
C LYS A 63 -12.40 -24.39 14.18
N THR A 64 -13.51 -24.39 14.91
CA THR A 64 -13.53 -24.22 16.36
C THR A 64 -13.93 -25.54 16.97
N ASP A 65 -12.92 -26.34 17.35
CA ASP A 65 -13.09 -27.62 18.02
C ASP A 65 -13.07 -27.39 19.54
N PHE A 66 -14.23 -27.13 20.15
CA PHE A 66 -14.36 -27.08 21.61
C PHE A 66 -14.58 -28.50 22.14
N GLY A 67 -13.52 -29.31 22.15
CA GLY A 67 -13.53 -30.63 22.77
C GLY A 67 -13.46 -30.53 24.30
N LYS A 68 -14.61 -30.34 24.95
CA LYS A 68 -14.74 -30.50 26.41
C LYS A 68 -15.76 -31.60 26.73
N SER A 69 -15.31 -32.85 26.72
CA SER A 69 -16.08 -34.00 27.21
C SER A 69 -16.24 -33.89 28.73
N THR A 70 -17.32 -33.26 29.17
CA THR A 70 -17.71 -33.24 30.59
C THR A 70 -18.80 -34.29 30.81
N GLU A 71 -18.41 -35.51 31.16
CA GLU A 71 -19.34 -36.51 31.70
C GLU A 71 -19.70 -36.15 33.14
N THR A 72 -20.72 -35.31 33.34
CA THR A 72 -21.31 -35.10 34.68
C THR A 72 -22.36 -36.18 34.95
N LYS A 73 -21.94 -37.26 35.60
CA LYS A 73 -22.85 -38.26 36.19
C LYS A 73 -23.38 -37.74 37.52
N GLY A 74 -24.48 -37.01 37.49
CA GLY A 74 -25.22 -36.60 38.69
C GLY A 74 -26.18 -37.69 39.13
N LYS A 75 -25.88 -38.37 40.26
CA LYS A 75 -26.84 -39.26 40.93
C LYS A 75 -27.52 -38.49 42.05
N VAL A 76 -28.79 -38.12 41.87
CA VAL A 76 -29.62 -37.60 42.96
C VAL A 76 -30.19 -38.79 43.72
N SER A 77 -29.79 -38.95 44.98
CA SER A 77 -30.34 -39.96 45.89
C SER A 77 -31.24 -39.27 46.91
N LEU A 78 -32.55 -39.40 46.75
CA LEU A 78 -33.54 -38.99 47.75
C LEU A 78 -33.82 -40.20 48.67
N PRO A 79 -33.89 -40.04 50.01
CA PRO A 79 -33.92 -41.15 50.95
C PRO A 79 -35.28 -41.85 51.09
N SER A 80 -36.14 -41.84 50.07
CA SER A 80 -37.42 -42.58 50.09
C SER A 80 -38.18 -42.53 48.76
N SER A 81 -37.65 -43.10 47.68
CA SER A 81 -38.43 -43.65 46.55
C SER A 81 -37.49 -44.04 45.41
N ASP A 82 -37.61 -45.28 44.95
CA ASP A 82 -36.79 -45.92 43.92
C ASP A 82 -37.07 -45.38 42.51
N LEU A 83 -36.69 -44.12 42.26
CA LEU A 83 -36.76 -43.50 40.93
C LEU A 83 -35.36 -43.15 40.45
N SER A 84 -34.64 -44.14 39.92
CA SER A 84 -33.33 -43.93 39.28
C SER A 84 -33.51 -43.42 37.85
N GLY A 85 -33.85 -42.14 37.70
CA GLY A 85 -33.83 -41.45 36.40
C GLY A 85 -32.44 -40.91 36.10
N GLY A 86 -31.64 -41.63 35.31
CA GLY A 86 -30.35 -41.14 34.82
C GLY A 86 -30.55 -40.24 33.60
N TRP A 87 -30.27 -38.93 33.73
CA TRP A 87 -30.25 -38.02 32.59
C TRP A 87 -28.82 -37.95 32.03
N ASN A 88 -28.60 -38.54 30.86
CA ASN A 88 -27.33 -38.40 30.12
C ASN A 88 -27.47 -37.25 29.14
N TYR A 89 -26.76 -36.15 29.38
CA TYR A 89 -26.66 -35.01 28.45
C TYR A 89 -25.23 -35.00 27.88
N SER A 90 -25.09 -35.35 26.60
CA SER A 90 -23.83 -35.23 25.86
C SER A 90 -24.00 -34.09 24.88
N THR A 91 -23.16 -33.06 24.96
CA THR A 91 -23.24 -31.89 24.07
C THR A 91 -21.92 -31.78 23.32
N ASP A 92 -21.95 -32.15 22.05
CA ASP A 92 -20.82 -32.03 21.14
C ASP A 92 -20.98 -30.72 20.34
N TYR A 93 -20.09 -29.76 20.57
CA TYR A 93 -20.07 -28.49 19.86
C TYR A 93 -18.98 -28.47 18.79
N GLU A 94 -19.36 -28.70 17.53
CA GLU A 94 -18.48 -28.52 16.37
C GLU A 94 -18.88 -27.24 15.61
N GLY A 95 -18.09 -26.18 15.78
CA GLY A 95 -18.33 -24.88 15.14
C GLY A 95 -17.38 -24.66 13.96
N SER A 96 -17.85 -24.84 12.74
CA SER A 96 -17.09 -24.48 11.53
C SER A 96 -17.59 -23.16 10.93
N GLY A 97 -16.68 -22.20 10.75
CA GLY A 97 -16.95 -20.91 10.12
C GLY A 97 -15.97 -20.66 8.97
N SER A 98 -16.46 -20.72 7.74
CA SER A 98 -15.67 -20.31 6.56
C SER A 98 -16.07 -18.91 6.11
N THR A 99 -15.12 -17.99 6.05
CA THR A 99 -15.32 -16.68 5.43
C THR A 99 -14.39 -16.53 4.23
N GLN A 100 -14.98 -16.40 3.04
CA GLN A 100 -14.25 -16.09 1.82
C GLN A 100 -14.45 -14.61 1.46
N ARG A 101 -13.36 -13.88 1.27
CA ARG A 101 -13.34 -12.51 0.76
C ARG A 101 -12.69 -12.50 -0.62
N LYS A 102 -13.42 -12.05 -1.64
CA LYS A 102 -12.92 -11.86 -3.01
C LYS A 102 -12.88 -10.37 -3.30
N GLY A 103 -11.76 -9.88 -3.83
CA GLY A 103 -11.59 -8.49 -4.26
C GLY A 103 -10.82 -8.44 -5.57
N THR A 104 -11.35 -7.70 -6.54
CA THR A 104 -10.71 -7.45 -7.83
C THR A 104 -10.49 -5.94 -7.97
N LEU A 105 -9.28 -5.53 -8.30
CA LEU A 105 -8.92 -4.13 -8.53
C LEU A 105 -8.25 -3.99 -9.90
N VAL A 106 -8.93 -3.29 -10.81
CA VAL A 106 -8.40 -2.94 -12.14
C VAL A 106 -8.44 -1.43 -12.30
N ALA A 107 -7.27 -0.81 -12.42
CA ALA A 107 -7.16 0.64 -12.53
C ALA A 107 -5.93 1.08 -13.32
N LYS A 108 -5.98 2.29 -13.88
CA LYS A 108 -4.81 2.97 -14.44
C LYS A 108 -4.50 4.20 -13.60
N VAL A 109 -3.28 4.27 -13.09
CA VAL A 109 -2.81 5.35 -12.19
C VAL A 109 -1.51 5.90 -12.73
N THR A 110 -1.43 7.23 -12.82
CA THR A 110 -0.17 7.92 -13.15
C THR A 110 0.62 8.11 -11.86
N VAL A 111 1.90 7.76 -11.91
CA VAL A 111 2.84 7.95 -10.80
C VAL A 111 4.06 8.73 -11.28
N GLU A 112 4.74 9.35 -10.34
CA GLU A 112 5.93 10.15 -10.58
C GLU A 112 7.15 9.46 -9.95
N VAL A 113 8.30 9.61 -10.59
CA VAL A 113 9.59 9.18 -10.03
C VAL A 113 10.01 10.20 -8.95
N VAL A 114 10.03 9.75 -7.70
CA VAL A 114 10.43 10.58 -6.56
C VAL A 114 11.94 10.55 -6.35
N GLU A 115 12.57 9.41 -6.65
CA GLU A 115 13.99 9.19 -6.38
C GLU A 115 14.56 8.15 -7.34
N VAL A 116 15.82 8.33 -7.73
CA VAL A 116 16.62 7.32 -8.42
C VAL A 116 17.55 6.68 -7.40
N LEU A 117 17.38 5.38 -7.18
CA LEU A 117 18.19 4.58 -6.26
C LEU A 117 19.62 4.41 -6.79
N SER A 118 20.56 4.06 -5.92
CA SER A 118 21.97 3.86 -6.26
C SER A 118 22.22 2.79 -7.33
N ASN A 119 21.30 1.84 -7.50
CA ASN A 119 21.34 0.80 -8.52
C ASN A 119 20.68 1.21 -9.85
N GLY A 120 20.20 2.45 -9.98
CA GLY A 120 19.48 2.95 -11.16
C GLY A 120 17.99 2.60 -11.20
N ASN A 121 17.45 1.94 -10.18
CA ASN A 121 16.01 1.74 -10.07
C ASN A 121 15.30 3.03 -9.65
N LEU A 122 14.03 3.14 -9.99
CA LEU A 122 13.22 4.32 -9.75
C LEU A 122 12.25 4.04 -8.60
N ARG A 123 12.29 4.85 -7.55
CA ARG A 123 11.24 4.87 -6.55
C ARG A 123 10.12 5.74 -7.08
N VAL A 124 8.93 5.16 -7.22
CA VAL A 124 7.76 5.82 -7.80
C VAL A 124 6.67 5.97 -6.76
N LYS A 125 5.98 7.10 -6.83
CA LYS A 125 4.83 7.38 -5.95
C LYS A 125 3.79 8.14 -6.74
N GLY A 126 2.53 7.82 -6.51
CA GLY A 126 1.43 8.58 -7.07
C GLY A 126 0.10 8.12 -6.53
N GLY A 127 -0.94 8.77 -7.00
CA GLY A 127 -2.29 8.41 -6.64
C GLY A 127 -3.30 9.02 -7.59
N LYS A 128 -4.46 8.38 -7.65
CA LYS A 128 -5.60 8.83 -8.43
C LYS A 128 -6.79 8.97 -7.50
N ARG A 129 -7.39 10.16 -7.51
CA ARG A 129 -8.62 10.46 -6.79
C ARG A 129 -9.74 10.61 -7.81
N VAL A 130 -10.80 9.85 -7.63
CA VAL A 130 -11.98 9.88 -8.50
C VAL A 130 -13.21 10.04 -7.63
N ARG A 131 -14.10 10.95 -8.01
CA ARG A 131 -15.39 11.10 -7.35
C ARG A 131 -16.47 10.51 -8.25
N ILE A 132 -17.17 9.50 -7.77
CA ILE A 132 -18.27 8.82 -8.51
C ILE A 132 -19.50 8.90 -7.62
N ASN A 133 -20.59 9.46 -8.13
CA ASN A 133 -21.87 9.52 -7.41
C ASN A 133 -21.75 10.06 -5.97
N GLN A 134 -20.95 11.12 -5.78
CA GLN A 134 -20.68 11.76 -4.48
C GLN A 134 -19.77 10.97 -3.52
N GLU A 135 -19.38 9.75 -3.88
CA GLU A 135 -18.38 8.97 -3.18
C GLU A 135 -16.98 9.30 -3.72
N GLU A 136 -16.03 9.48 -2.80
CA GLU A 136 -14.62 9.71 -3.15
C GLU A 136 -13.86 8.38 -3.05
N GLN A 137 -13.26 7.99 -4.17
CA GLN A 137 -12.38 6.84 -4.29
C GLN A 137 -10.96 7.34 -4.46
N VAL A 138 -10.05 6.86 -3.61
CA VAL A 138 -8.64 7.22 -3.65
C VAL A 138 -7.80 5.98 -3.83
N ILE A 139 -6.97 5.99 -4.86
CA ILE A 139 -5.99 4.96 -5.15
C ILE A 139 -4.62 5.57 -4.90
N TYR A 140 -3.82 4.95 -4.04
CA TYR A 140 -2.42 5.31 -3.84
C TYR A 140 -1.54 4.15 -4.28
N LEU A 141 -0.45 4.47 -4.96
CA LEU A 141 0.56 3.51 -5.38
C LEU A 141 1.94 4.03 -5.03
N GLU A 142 2.74 3.16 -4.42
CA GLU A 142 4.16 3.37 -4.15
C GLU A 142 4.91 2.08 -4.49
N GLY A 143 6.15 2.20 -4.98
CA GLY A 143 7.00 1.04 -5.20
C GLY A 143 8.31 1.38 -5.88
N ILE A 144 9.05 0.34 -6.24
CA ILE A 144 10.33 0.44 -6.93
C ILE A 144 10.19 -0.19 -8.33
N VAL A 145 10.53 0.58 -9.34
CA VAL A 145 10.44 0.23 -10.76
C VAL A 145 11.83 0.15 -11.36
N ARG A 146 12.06 -0.85 -12.20
CA ARG A 146 13.29 -0.94 -12.98
C ARG A 146 13.07 -0.27 -14.34
N PRO A 147 13.95 0.64 -14.81
CA PRO A 147 13.77 1.33 -16.09
C PRO A 147 13.57 0.40 -17.30
N GLN A 148 14.17 -0.79 -17.28
CA GLN A 148 14.03 -1.79 -18.35
C GLN A 148 12.63 -2.41 -18.46
N ASP A 149 11.85 -2.43 -17.37
CA ASP A 149 10.49 -2.98 -17.36
C ASP A 149 9.44 -1.97 -17.85
N ILE A 150 9.84 -0.71 -17.99
CA ILE A 150 9.00 0.38 -18.52
C ILE A 150 8.89 0.19 -20.03
N GLY A 151 7.65 0.07 -20.52
CA GLY A 151 7.37 0.03 -21.96
C GLY A 151 7.69 1.35 -22.65
N GLU A 152 7.71 1.34 -23.97
CA GLU A 152 8.04 2.53 -24.80
C GLU A 152 7.06 3.69 -24.57
N ASN A 153 5.83 3.39 -24.16
CA ASN A 153 4.79 4.37 -23.85
C ASN A 153 4.80 4.85 -22.39
N ASN A 154 5.90 4.65 -21.65
CA ASN A 154 5.99 4.92 -20.21
C ASN A 154 4.92 4.17 -19.39
N THR A 155 4.58 2.96 -19.81
CA THR A 155 3.59 2.10 -19.16
C THR A 155 4.24 0.91 -18.47
N ILE A 156 3.75 0.55 -17.29
CA ILE A 156 4.20 -0.64 -16.56
C ILE A 156 3.01 -1.35 -15.88
N SER A 157 3.08 -2.67 -15.77
CA SER A 157 2.10 -3.47 -15.02
C SER A 157 2.45 -3.49 -13.53
N SER A 158 1.45 -3.46 -12.64
CA SER A 158 1.64 -3.54 -11.18
C SER A 158 2.45 -4.77 -10.75
N VAL A 159 2.33 -5.89 -11.48
CA VAL A 159 3.05 -7.15 -11.21
C VAL A 159 4.57 -7.00 -11.36
N LYS A 160 5.03 -6.04 -12.17
CA LYS A 160 6.47 -5.78 -12.42
C LYS A 160 7.07 -4.77 -11.43
N ILE A 161 6.29 -4.26 -10.49
CA ILE A 161 6.75 -3.27 -9.51
C ILE A 161 7.20 -3.99 -8.24
N ALA A 162 8.44 -3.77 -7.83
CA ALA A 162 8.98 -4.33 -6.60
C ALA A 162 8.47 -3.54 -5.38
N GLN A 163 8.14 -4.26 -4.30
CA GLN A 163 7.61 -3.68 -3.05
C GLN A 163 6.40 -2.76 -3.30
N ALA A 164 5.54 -3.14 -4.24
CA ALA A 164 4.36 -2.36 -4.61
C ALA A 164 3.38 -2.29 -3.43
N THR A 165 3.13 -1.08 -2.94
CA THR A 165 2.09 -0.79 -1.95
C THR A 165 0.94 -0.11 -2.67
N ILE A 166 -0.17 -0.83 -2.81
CA ILE A 166 -1.38 -0.34 -3.48
C ILE A 166 -2.47 -0.22 -2.43
N ARG A 167 -2.92 1.01 -2.17
CA ARG A 167 -4.03 1.29 -1.26
C ARG A 167 -5.24 1.75 -2.07
N TYR A 168 -6.35 1.06 -1.87
CA TYR A 168 -7.65 1.44 -2.42
C TYR A 168 -8.55 1.82 -1.25
N GLU A 169 -8.87 3.11 -1.14
CA GLU A 169 -9.70 3.67 -0.08
C GLU A 169 -10.98 4.21 -0.73
N GLY A 170 -12.12 3.59 -0.41
CA GLY A 170 -13.45 4.04 -0.81
C GLY A 170 -14.34 4.22 0.42
N LYS A 171 -14.97 5.38 0.55
CA LYS A 171 -15.98 5.62 1.59
C LYS A 171 -17.31 5.05 1.10
N GLY A 172 -17.62 3.80 1.46
CA GLY A 172 -18.89 3.15 1.14
C GLY A 172 -19.48 2.38 2.34
N PRO A 173 -20.81 2.15 2.38
CA PRO A 173 -21.54 1.61 3.53
C PRO A 173 -21.23 0.15 3.90
N VAL A 174 -20.34 -0.52 3.15
CA VAL A 174 -20.09 -1.96 3.25
C VAL A 174 -19.04 -2.30 4.34
N ASN A 175 -18.32 -1.31 4.88
CA ASN A 175 -17.30 -1.54 5.91
C ASN A 175 -17.86 -1.54 7.36
N GLU A 176 -19.14 -1.24 7.58
CA GLU A 176 -19.74 -1.23 8.93
C GLU A 176 -20.14 -2.62 9.45
N GLY A 177 -20.18 -3.64 8.59
CA GLY A 177 -20.77 -4.94 8.93
C GLY A 177 -19.75 -6.00 9.32
N ARG A 178 -19.40 -6.10 10.61
CA ARG A 178 -19.03 -7.34 11.36
C ARG A 178 -18.20 -7.00 12.61
N ARG A 179 -18.77 -6.23 13.53
CA ARG A 179 -18.42 -6.42 14.95
C ARG A 179 -19.38 -7.47 15.49
N PRO A 180 -18.92 -8.55 16.14
CA PRO A 180 -19.82 -9.48 16.82
C PRO A 180 -20.72 -8.66 17.74
N GLY A 181 -22.04 -8.81 17.56
CA GLY A 181 -23.03 -8.04 18.31
C GLY A 181 -22.80 -8.23 19.81
N LEU A 182 -23.14 -7.21 20.60
CA LEU A 182 -23.06 -7.26 22.06
C LEU A 182 -23.78 -8.51 22.62
N ILE A 183 -24.86 -8.95 21.95
CA ILE A 183 -25.61 -10.17 22.27
C ILE A 183 -24.72 -11.42 22.19
N SER A 184 -23.94 -11.60 21.12
CA SER A 184 -23.03 -12.76 20.99
C SER A 184 -21.94 -12.78 22.08
N ARG A 185 -21.52 -11.61 22.59
CA ARG A 185 -20.55 -11.50 23.69
C ARG A 185 -21.20 -11.79 25.05
N LEU A 186 -22.45 -11.37 25.23
CA LEU A 186 -23.23 -11.62 26.44
C LEU A 186 -23.59 -13.11 26.60
N PHE A 187 -23.99 -13.77 25.51
CA PHE A 187 -24.28 -15.21 25.53
C PHE A 187 -23.05 -16.08 25.76
N ASN A 188 -21.87 -15.68 25.25
CA ASN A 188 -20.60 -16.35 25.57
C ASN A 188 -20.21 -16.18 27.05
N TRP A 189 -20.46 -15.01 27.63
CA TRP A 189 -20.20 -14.76 29.05
C TRP A 189 -21.13 -15.55 29.99
N LEU A 190 -22.38 -15.78 29.58
CA LEU A 190 -23.37 -16.52 30.36
C LEU A 190 -23.22 -18.06 30.27
N GLY A 191 -22.33 -18.58 29.42
CA GLY A 191 -22.05 -20.02 29.34
C GLY A 191 -23.24 -20.88 28.91
N ILE A 192 -24.19 -20.29 28.16
CA ILE A 192 -25.40 -20.99 27.64
C ILE A 192 -25.13 -21.67 26.29
N PHE A 193 -23.89 -21.59 25.79
CA PHE A 193 -23.32 -22.43 24.73
C PHE A 193 -21.87 -22.77 25.10
#